data_AF-A0A673GUA7-F1
#
_entry.id   AF-A0A673GUA7-F1
#
_cell.length_a   1.000
_cell.length_b   1.000
_cell.length_c   1.000
_cell.angle_alpha   90.00
_cell.angle_beta   90.00
_cell.angle_gamma   90.00
#
_symmetry.space_group_name_H-M   'P 1'
#
loop_
_entity.id
_entity.type
_entity.pdbx_description
1 polymer ?
#
loop_
_entity_poly.entity_id
_entity_poly.type
_entity_poly.pdbx_seq_one_letter_code
_entity_poly.pdbx_strand_id
1 'polypeptide(L)'
;MLKAVNLAVDLIMAHFNSRQDPEEKIRLGNSLLCTTISNLVLKQLYPAIQNILQDGLKAYKLDLITGQRRNKLWNVVEATARPGVYEPIR
;
A
#
# COMPACT_ATOMS: atom_id res chain seq x y z
N MET A 1 1.94 -0.07 15.34
CA MET A 1 1.71 -0.09 13.88
C MET A 1 2.94 0.35 13.09
N LEU A 2 3.51 1.54 13.34
CA LEU A 2 4.71 2.00 12.62
C LEU A 2 5.92 1.05 12.72
N LYS A 3 6.15 0.42 13.88
CA LYS A 3 7.19 -0.61 14.03
C LYS A 3 7.07 -1.77 13.03
N ALA A 4 5.84 -2.19 12.71
CA ALA A 4 5.60 -3.27 11.74
C ALA A 4 5.90 -2.81 10.31
N VAL A 5 5.61 -1.54 9.99
CA VAL A 5 6.00 -0.95 8.70
C VAL A 5 7.51 -0.88 8.57
N ASN A 6 8.21 -0.38 9.59
CA ASN A 6 9.69 -0.32 9.58
C ASN A 6 10.29 -1.70 9.32
N LEU A 7 9.84 -2.72 10.06
CA LEU A 7 10.31 -4.10 9.86
C LEU A 7 10.04 -4.61 8.44
N ALA A 8 8.83 -4.38 7.90
CA ALA A 8 8.50 -4.81 6.54
C ALA A 8 9.39 -4.12 5.49
N VAL A 9 9.66 -2.83 5.67
CA VAL A 9 10.56 -2.06 4.80
C VAL A 9 11.99 -2.56 4.92
N ASP A 10 12.49 -2.82 6.13
CA ASP A 10 13.84 -3.36 6.36
C ASP A 10 14.03 -4.71 5.66
N LEU A 11 13.04 -5.61 5.73
CA LEU A 11 13.07 -6.90 5.03
C LEU A 11 13.09 -6.74 3.51
N ILE A 12 12.30 -5.80 2.97
CA ILE A 12 12.30 -5.50 1.53
C ILE A 12 13.64 -4.91 1.10
N MET A 13 14.19 -3.96 1.88
CA MET A 13 15.50 -3.39 1.61
C MET A 13 16.60 -4.46 1.65
N ALA A 14 16.58 -5.35 2.63
CA ALA A 14 17.52 -6.47 2.72
C ALA A 14 17.43 -7.39 1.49
N HIS A 15 16.22 -7.67 1.00
CA HIS A 15 16.00 -8.44 -0.23
C HIS A 15 16.68 -7.78 -1.43
N PHE A 16 16.46 -6.49 -1.67
CA PHE A 16 17.09 -5.77 -2.79
C PHE A 16 18.61 -5.59 -2.61
N ASN A 17 19.08 -5.38 -1.37
CA ASN A 17 20.50 -5.20 -1.08
C ASN A 17 21.32 -6.50 -1.19
N SER A 18 20.66 -7.66 -1.37
CA SER A 18 21.34 -8.92 -1.68
C SER A 18 22.10 -8.90 -3.02
N ARG A 19 21.77 -7.94 -3.90
CA ARG A 19 22.44 -7.73 -5.20
C ARG A 19 22.87 -6.27 -5.31
N GLN A 20 24.09 -6.04 -5.79
CA GLN A 20 24.61 -4.70 -6.07
C GLN A 20 24.24 -4.24 -7.49
N ASP A 21 24.19 -5.18 -8.43
CA ASP A 21 23.91 -4.92 -9.83
C ASP A 21 22.46 -4.42 -10.06
N PRO A 22 22.25 -3.32 -10.80
CA PRO A 22 20.92 -2.76 -11.06
C PRO A 22 19.98 -3.70 -11.82
N GLU A 23 20.48 -4.45 -12.80
CA GLU A 23 19.64 -5.35 -13.61
C GLU A 23 19.12 -6.50 -12.75
N GLU A 24 19.99 -7.04 -11.88
CA GLU A 24 19.57 -8.04 -10.88
C GLU A 24 18.54 -7.47 -9.89
N LYS A 25 18.65 -6.19 -9.49
CA LYS A 25 17.62 -5.55 -8.65
C LYS A 25 16.27 -5.44 -9.36
N ILE A 26 16.25 -5.15 -10.66
CA ILE A 26 15.02 -5.16 -11.47
C ILE A 26 14.40 -6.56 -11.45
N ARG A 27 15.21 -7.61 -11.65
CA ARG A 27 14.73 -9.01 -11.58
C ARG A 27 14.20 -9.38 -10.20
N LEU A 28 14.85 -8.95 -9.12
CA LEU A 28 14.41 -9.16 -7.74
C LEU A 28 13.09 -8.45 -7.42
N GLY A 29 12.81 -7.32 -8.07
CA GLY A 29 11.55 -6.58 -7.93
C GLY A 29 10.41 -7.13 -8.80
N ASN A 30 10.72 -7.91 -9.83
CA ASN A 30 9.73 -8.53 -10.68
C ASN A 30 9.17 -9.79 -10.03
N SER A 31 7.92 -9.74 -9.55
CA SER A 31 7.26 -10.86 -8.88
C SER A 31 7.04 -12.10 -9.76
N LEU A 32 7.09 -11.95 -11.10
CA LEU A 32 7.03 -13.09 -12.03
C LEU A 32 8.35 -13.87 -12.04
N LEU A 33 9.48 -13.20 -11.76
CA LEU A 33 10.81 -13.79 -11.76
C LEU A 33 11.27 -14.17 -10.35
N CYS A 34 10.82 -13.43 -9.33
CA CYS A 34 11.19 -13.63 -7.94
C CYS A 34 9.95 -13.59 -7.04
N THR A 35 9.49 -14.74 -6.55
CA THR A 35 8.31 -14.79 -5.67
C THR A 35 8.59 -14.29 -4.24
N THR A 36 9.85 -14.07 -3.88
CA THR A 36 10.22 -13.54 -2.57
C THR A 36 9.66 -12.13 -2.36
N ILE A 37 9.72 -11.26 -3.38
CA ILE A 37 9.21 -9.89 -3.25
C ILE A 37 7.69 -9.87 -3.04
N SER A 38 6.93 -10.70 -3.75
CA SER A 38 5.48 -10.78 -3.57
C SER A 38 5.12 -11.33 -2.18
N ASN A 39 5.88 -12.29 -1.66
CA ASN A 39 5.71 -12.77 -0.28
C ASN A 39 5.99 -11.67 0.74
N LEU A 40 7.08 -10.91 0.60
CA LEU A 40 7.42 -9.81 1.50
C LEU A 40 6.34 -8.73 1.48
N VAL A 41 5.86 -8.34 0.30
CA VAL A 41 4.81 -7.34 0.17
C VAL A 41 3.48 -7.83 0.75
N LEU A 42 3.01 -9.02 0.35
CA LEU A 42 1.69 -9.51 0.74
C LEU A 42 1.61 -9.95 2.21
N LYS A 43 2.70 -10.48 2.77
CA LYS A 43 2.70 -11.02 4.14
C LYS A 43 3.24 -10.06 5.19
N GLN A 44 4.07 -9.09 4.81
CA GLN A 44 4.68 -8.16 5.77
C GLN A 44 4.13 -6.74 5.58
N LEU A 45 4.30 -6.18 4.38
CA LEU A 45 3.98 -4.77 4.15
C LEU A 45 2.46 -4.50 4.09
N TYR A 46 1.73 -5.31 3.33
CA TYR A 46 0.29 -5.19 3.17
C TYR A 46 -0.47 -5.17 4.51
N PRO A 47 -0.30 -6.15 5.42
CA PRO A 47 -1.00 -6.11 6.70
C PRO A 47 -0.55 -4.94 7.58
N ALA A 48 0.72 -4.52 7.51
CA ALA A 48 1.20 -3.37 8.27
C ALA A 48 0.51 -2.06 7.84
N ILE A 49 0.38 -1.83 6.52
CA ILE A 49 -0.33 -0.67 5.97
C ILE A 49 -1.84 -0.79 6.19
N GLN A 50 -2.41 -1.98 6.01
CA GLN A 50 -3.83 -2.23 6.28
C GLN A 50 -4.17 -1.85 7.73
N ASN A 51 -3.34 -2.24 8.70
CA ASN A 51 -3.57 -1.92 10.11
C ASN A 51 -3.55 -0.40 10.36
N ILE A 52 -2.64 0.34 9.71
CA ILE A 52 -2.61 1.82 9.83
C ILE A 52 -3.90 2.43 9.30
N LEU A 53 -4.36 1.98 8.14
CA LEU A 53 -5.55 2.55 7.50
C LEU A 53 -6.86 2.10 8.16
N GLN A 54 -6.84 0.97 8.88
CA GLN A 54 -7.98 0.52 9.68
C GLN A 54 -8.02 1.18 11.06
N ASP A 55 -6.89 1.66 11.58
CA ASP A 55 -6.83 2.38 12.85
C ASP A 55 -7.67 3.66 12.78
N GLY A 56 -8.66 3.77 13.68
CA GLY A 56 -9.61 4.88 13.69
C GLY A 56 -10.61 4.91 12.52
N LEU A 57 -10.63 3.90 11.65
CA LEU A 57 -11.61 3.83 10.56
C LEU A 57 -13.01 3.58 11.13
N LYS A 58 -13.89 4.59 11.04
CA LYS A 58 -15.30 4.46 11.41
C LYS A 58 -15.90 3.26 10.68
N ALA A 59 -16.66 2.41 11.38
CA ALA A 59 -17.26 1.20 10.78
C ALA A 59 -18.26 1.51 9.65
N TYR A 60 -18.87 2.69 9.69
CA TYR A 60 -19.87 3.14 8.73
C TYR A 60 -19.61 4.59 8.30
N LYS A 61 -19.97 4.89 7.06
CA LYS A 61 -19.99 6.25 6.50
C LYS A 61 -21.39 6.55 5.95
N LEU A 62 -21.76 7.82 5.92
CA LEU A 62 -22.98 8.26 5.26
C LEU A 62 -22.67 8.57 3.79
N ASP A 63 -23.42 7.97 2.89
CA ASP A 63 -23.40 8.18 1.45
C ASP A 63 -24.70 8.92 1.07
N LEU A 64 -24.58 9.98 0.26
CA LEU A 64 -25.70 10.87 -0.02
C LEU A 64 -26.83 10.19 -0.82
N ILE A 65 -26.49 9.20 -1.64
CA ILE A 65 -27.43 8.54 -2.56
C ILE A 65 -28.07 7.32 -1.90
N THR A 66 -27.32 6.62 -1.05
CA THR A 66 -27.71 5.29 -0.55
C THR A 66 -27.75 5.18 0.97
N GLY A 67 -27.50 6.28 1.67
CA GLY A 67 -27.55 6.33 3.12
C GLY A 67 -26.33 5.69 3.79
N GLN A 68 -26.54 5.03 4.92
CA GLN A 68 -25.44 4.47 5.72
C GLN A 68 -24.86 3.21 5.05
N ARG A 69 -23.54 3.21 4.80
CA ARG A 69 -22.83 2.06 4.22
C ARG A 69 -21.59 1.70 5.05
N ARG A 70 -21.19 0.41 5.02
CA ARG A 70 -19.93 -0.03 5.64
C ARG A 70 -18.77 0.72 5.02
N ASN A 71 -17.93 1.28 5.87
CA ASN A 71 -16.74 2.00 5.43
C ASN A 71 -15.59 1.01 5.35
N LYS A 72 -15.26 0.58 4.13
CA LYS A 72 -14.18 -0.36 3.86
C LYS A 72 -12.87 0.40 3.69
N LEU A 73 -11.76 -0.29 3.92
CA LEU A 73 -10.41 0.21 3.61
C LEU A 73 -10.32 0.85 2.21
N TRP A 74 -10.90 0.17 1.21
CA TRP A 74 -10.90 0.62 -0.17
C TRP A 74 -11.56 2.00 -0.37
N ASN A 75 -12.52 2.36 0.49
CA ASN A 75 -13.15 3.68 0.41
C ASN A 75 -12.20 4.82 0.77
N VAL A 76 -11.18 4.56 1.60
CA VAL A 76 -10.13 5.55 1.87
C VAL A 76 -9.30 5.76 0.61
N VAL A 77 -8.88 4.67 -0.05
CA VAL A 77 -8.12 4.71 -1.31
C VAL A 77 -8.87 5.47 -2.39
N GLU A 78 -10.15 5.16 -2.59
CA GLU A 78 -11.02 5.86 -3.55
C GLU A 78 -11.17 7.36 -3.24
N ALA A 79 -11.19 7.73 -1.95
CA ALA A 79 -11.33 9.13 -1.55
C ALA A 79 -10.03 9.91 -1.79
N THR A 80 -8.86 9.29 -1.56
CA THR A 80 -7.56 9.96 -1.65
C THR A 80 -6.96 9.95 -3.05
N ALA A 81 -7.35 9.01 -3.91
CA ALA A 81 -6.83 8.87 -5.28
C ALA A 81 -7.69 9.61 -6.33
N ARG A 82 -8.50 10.59 -5.91
CA ARG A 82 -9.30 11.39 -6.85
C ARG A 82 -8.39 12.29 -7.68
N PRO A 83 -8.59 12.36 -9.01
CA PRO A 83 -7.84 13.29 -9.85
C PRO A 83 -7.98 14.73 -9.33
N GLY A 84 -6.87 15.46 -9.31
CA GLY A 84 -6.89 16.90 -9.03
C GLY A 84 -7.60 17.66 -10.15
N VAL A 85 -8.10 18.86 -9.82
CA VAL A 85 -8.65 19.78 -10.82
C VAL A 85 -7.49 20.35 -11.61
N TYR A 86 -7.48 20.13 -12.93
CA TYR A 86 -6.57 20.82 -13.83
C TYR A 86 -7.06 22.26 -13.98
N GLU A 87 -6.38 23.23 -13.37
CA GLU A 87 -6.57 24.65 -13.69
C GLU A 87 -5.54 25.05 -14.76
N PRO A 88 -5.95 25.28 -16.03
CA PRO A 88 -5.05 25.87 -17.00
C PRO A 88 -4.74 27.31 -16.59
N ILE A 89 -3.45 27.65 -16.58
CA ILE A 89 -2.95 29.00 -16.31
C ILE A 89 -3.60 29.94 -17.34
N ARG A 90 -4.38 30.91 -16.84
CA ARG A 90 -5.08 31.92 -17.64
C ARG A 90 -4.20 33.13 -17.93
#